data_AF-A0A9N9T5P2-F1
#
_entry.id   AF-A0A9N9T5P2-F1
#
_cell.length_a   1.000
_cell.length_b   1.000
_cell.length_c   1.000
_cell.angle_alpha   90.00
_cell.angle_beta   90.00
_cell.angle_gamma   90.00
#
_symmetry.space_group_name_H-M   'P 1'
#
loop_
_entity.id
_entity.type
_entity.pdbx_description
1 polymer ?
#
loop_
_entity_poly.entity_id
_entity_poly.type
_entity_poly.pdbx_seq_one_letter_code
_entity_poly.pdbx_strand_id
1 'polypeptide(L)'
;METAEIATESEKPNSLESYFKNIIDGKKIETDTNKLNEILEKSIDLNLIGMNPKLKFILPYMLVHYIKIWPGWKKASQYHQKRISFENWYVKFKEYLIYKINFMIKNDFEKSLAMIRYNTSCLLDERKVTKCDNSTQTSSNVDKTTAPFTIEISGPAKVLNSLIFCEGVEDTIFVKEYTVPNAWGDQLSIRQLTNWPFVEVNFHSEYLHFKRTNKHDYIRCLTFNTEKITFKRTDSFIEEINIIDENSTRQAYTLNAVKEYCTAYISTLKKRNDILNWGGTSFDEVKVIIEDFILDIFALGFNSIATNTSVLYNIGNSVYARNKCIKTSDQSICFGECLTPKLCLSLHAFTAIKDASITTFDNLFLNNDTLLPTITYRCTYCNVSYNNSKDLWNHFKGAHVMEQPVLCIKCKLQIKIDKLTDNRWHHQCSKKVDTSKDSTSSSAKA
;
A
#
# COMPACT_ATOMS: atom_id res chain seq x y z
N MET A 1 44.16 33.83 -39.50
CA MET A 1 42.73 33.94 -39.87
C MET A 1 42.36 32.63 -40.53
N GLU A 2 41.78 31.73 -39.76
CA GLU A 2 41.15 30.53 -40.28
C GLU A 2 39.87 30.37 -39.47
N THR A 3 38.76 30.61 -40.15
CA THR A 3 37.39 30.64 -39.61
C THR A 3 36.92 29.21 -39.38
N ALA A 4 36.71 28.84 -38.12
CA ALA A 4 35.99 27.63 -37.76
C ALA A 4 34.49 27.85 -38.03
N GLU A 5 33.95 27.08 -38.97
CA GLU A 5 32.54 27.04 -39.32
C GLU A 5 31.68 26.60 -38.13
N ILE A 6 30.67 27.42 -37.82
CA ILE A 6 29.58 27.07 -36.91
C ILE A 6 28.64 26.14 -37.68
N ALA A 7 28.75 24.84 -37.46
CA ALA A 7 27.82 23.85 -37.99
C ALA A 7 26.43 24.03 -37.36
N THR A 8 25.43 24.36 -38.17
CA THR A 8 24.02 24.47 -37.80
C THR A 8 23.44 23.09 -37.47
N GLU A 9 22.58 23.00 -36.44
CA GLU A 9 21.88 21.77 -35.97
C GLU A 9 20.92 21.14 -37.02
N SER A 10 20.87 21.66 -38.25
CA SER A 10 19.70 21.62 -39.14
C SER A 10 19.46 20.32 -39.93
N GLU A 11 20.28 19.27 -39.80
CA GLU A 11 20.11 18.04 -40.61
C GLU A 11 20.35 16.71 -39.87
N LYS A 12 20.15 16.66 -38.54
CA LYS A 12 20.23 15.38 -37.80
C LYS A 12 18.83 14.81 -37.52
N PRO A 13 18.52 13.55 -37.94
CA PRO A 13 17.17 12.96 -37.82
C PRO A 13 16.68 12.82 -36.36
N ASN A 14 17.58 12.96 -35.38
CA ASN A 14 17.28 12.85 -33.94
C ASN A 14 17.58 14.12 -33.14
N SER A 15 17.62 15.31 -33.76
CA SER A 15 17.79 16.58 -33.04
C SER A 15 16.50 17.06 -32.36
N LEU A 16 16.62 17.94 -31.36
CA LEU A 16 15.47 18.60 -30.73
C LEU A 16 14.61 19.34 -31.76
N GLU A 17 15.22 19.88 -32.80
CA GLU A 17 14.57 20.54 -33.94
C GLU A 17 13.74 19.56 -34.78
N SER A 18 14.27 18.36 -35.05
CA SER A 18 13.54 17.26 -35.71
C SER A 18 12.31 16.85 -34.91
N TYR A 19 12.45 16.75 -33.58
CA TYR A 19 11.33 16.43 -32.68
C TYR A 19 10.27 17.53 -32.71
N PHE A 20 10.70 18.80 -32.64
CA PHE A 20 9.80 19.94 -32.72
C PHE A 20 9.00 19.95 -34.05
N LYS A 21 9.68 19.73 -35.17
CA LYS A 21 9.08 19.65 -36.50
C LYS A 21 8.08 18.49 -36.62
N ASN A 22 8.44 17.31 -36.14
CA ASN A 22 7.55 16.13 -36.18
C ASN A 22 6.30 16.30 -35.30
N ILE A 23 6.40 17.01 -34.16
CA ILE A 23 5.22 17.33 -33.33
C ILE A 23 4.28 18.30 -34.05
N ILE A 24 4.83 19.33 -34.71
CA ILE A 24 4.04 20.28 -35.50
C ILE A 24 3.30 19.56 -36.64
N ASP A 25 3.98 18.60 -37.28
CA ASP A 25 3.42 17.79 -38.37
C ASP A 25 2.44 16.71 -37.87
N GLY A 26 2.19 16.60 -36.56
CA GLY A 26 1.29 15.61 -35.96
C GLY A 26 1.80 14.15 -36.06
N LYS A 27 3.09 13.95 -36.31
CA LYS A 27 3.70 12.62 -36.44
C LYS A 27 3.91 12.00 -35.05
N LYS A 28 3.71 10.68 -34.95
CA LYS A 28 4.10 9.92 -33.75
C LYS A 28 5.62 9.88 -33.68
N ILE A 29 6.16 10.21 -32.50
CA ILE A 29 7.59 10.19 -32.23
C ILE A 29 7.90 8.95 -31.39
N GLU A 30 8.66 8.02 -31.95
CA GLU A 30 9.24 6.91 -31.21
C GLU A 30 10.64 7.30 -30.72
N THR A 31 10.81 7.28 -29.40
CA THR A 31 12.05 7.70 -28.75
C THR A 31 12.45 6.70 -27.68
N ASP A 32 13.76 6.56 -27.48
CA ASP A 32 14.35 5.73 -26.44
C ASP A 32 15.21 6.60 -25.52
N THR A 33 15.58 6.06 -24.37
CA THR A 33 16.35 6.80 -23.36
C THR A 33 17.71 7.26 -23.86
N ASN A 34 18.32 6.59 -24.83
CA ASN A 34 19.64 6.96 -25.36
C ASN A 34 19.53 8.21 -26.24
N LYS A 35 18.52 8.27 -27.11
CA LYS A 35 18.25 9.45 -27.95
C LYS A 35 17.90 10.68 -27.13
N LEU A 36 17.13 10.51 -26.05
CA LEU A 36 16.76 11.60 -25.15
C LEU A 36 17.98 12.13 -24.38
N ASN A 37 18.92 11.26 -23.97
CA ASN A 37 20.17 11.67 -23.35
C ASN A 37 21.03 12.50 -24.32
N GLU A 38 21.09 12.12 -25.60
CA GLU A 38 21.80 12.93 -26.59
C GLU A 38 21.21 14.34 -26.75
N ILE A 39 19.88 14.49 -26.68
CA ILE A 39 19.22 15.81 -26.72
C ILE A 39 19.57 16.63 -25.48
N LEU A 40 19.60 16.00 -24.30
CA LEU A 40 19.98 16.65 -23.04
C LEU A 40 21.42 17.16 -23.08
N GLU A 41 22.35 16.37 -23.62
CA GLU A 41 23.76 16.75 -23.72
C GLU A 41 24.01 17.79 -24.83
N LYS A 42 23.42 17.62 -26.02
CA LYS A 42 23.78 18.43 -27.20
C LYS A 42 22.92 19.69 -27.37
N SER A 43 21.62 19.61 -27.09
CA SER A 43 20.69 20.72 -27.36
C SER A 43 20.32 21.51 -26.09
N ILE A 44 20.42 20.89 -24.91
CA ILE A 44 20.13 21.53 -23.61
C ILE A 44 21.43 21.84 -22.83
N ASP A 45 22.58 21.37 -23.33
CA ASP A 45 23.94 21.62 -22.79
C ASP A 45 24.12 21.16 -21.33
N LEU A 46 23.69 19.92 -21.05
CA LEU A 46 23.86 19.30 -19.73
C LEU A 46 25.06 18.35 -19.69
N ASN A 47 25.93 18.54 -18.69
CA ASN A 47 27.02 17.60 -18.41
C ASN A 47 26.53 16.42 -17.55
N LEU A 48 26.29 15.27 -18.19
CA LEU A 48 25.81 14.05 -17.53
C LEU A 48 26.91 13.17 -16.91
N ILE A 49 28.19 13.53 -17.02
CA ILE A 49 29.34 12.68 -16.59
C ILE A 49 29.60 12.81 -15.08
N GLY A 50 29.24 13.95 -14.47
CA GLY A 50 29.37 14.20 -13.02
C GLY A 50 28.06 14.21 -12.23
N MET A 51 26.93 13.88 -12.87
CA MET A 51 25.60 13.97 -12.26
C MET A 51 25.26 12.75 -11.39
N ASN A 52 24.45 12.97 -10.36
CA ASN A 52 23.89 11.90 -9.53
C ASN A 52 23.19 10.83 -10.41
N PRO A 53 23.48 9.52 -10.23
CA PRO A 53 22.91 8.44 -11.06
C PRO A 53 21.38 8.43 -11.12
N LYS A 54 20.71 8.81 -10.03
CA LYS A 54 19.23 8.90 -9.98
C LYS A 54 18.70 10.07 -10.82
N LEU A 55 19.43 11.18 -10.84
CA LEU A 55 19.09 12.34 -11.67
C LEU A 55 19.30 12.04 -13.16
N LYS A 56 20.42 11.38 -13.48
CA LYS A 56 20.69 10.92 -14.85
C LYS A 56 19.60 9.99 -15.40
N PHE A 57 19.04 9.12 -14.56
CA PHE A 57 17.95 8.24 -14.94
C PHE A 57 16.63 8.98 -15.24
N ILE A 58 16.33 10.06 -14.51
CA ILE A 58 15.01 10.71 -14.56
C ILE A 58 14.91 11.83 -15.61
N LEU A 59 16.03 12.46 -15.98
CA LEU A 59 16.08 13.60 -16.90
C LEU A 59 15.45 13.32 -18.29
N PRO A 60 15.64 12.16 -18.93
CA PRO A 60 14.96 11.82 -20.19
C PRO A 60 13.43 11.92 -20.11
N TYR A 61 12.84 11.43 -19.02
CA TYR A 61 11.40 11.44 -18.82
C TYR A 61 10.87 12.85 -18.53
N MET A 62 11.64 13.65 -17.80
CA MET A 62 11.32 15.06 -17.56
C MET A 62 11.34 15.87 -18.86
N LEU A 63 12.32 15.62 -19.73
CA LEU A 63 12.39 16.23 -21.05
C LEU A 63 11.10 15.96 -21.84
N VAL A 64 10.68 14.69 -21.94
CA VAL A 64 9.44 14.30 -22.62
C VAL A 64 8.21 14.98 -22.02
N HIS A 65 8.12 15.05 -20.69
CA HIS A 65 7.02 15.72 -20.00
C HIS A 65 6.92 17.20 -20.41
N TYR A 66 8.01 17.95 -20.31
CA TYR A 66 8.00 19.38 -20.62
C TYR A 66 7.82 19.68 -22.11
N ILE A 67 8.26 18.78 -22.99
CA ILE A 67 7.91 18.82 -24.42
C ILE A 67 6.38 18.75 -24.56
N LYS A 68 5.71 17.81 -23.89
CA LYS A 68 4.26 17.60 -24.00
C LYS A 68 3.44 18.77 -23.46
N ILE A 69 3.84 19.36 -22.35
CA ILE A 69 3.06 20.40 -21.66
C ILE A 69 3.43 21.84 -22.04
N TRP A 70 4.26 22.03 -23.08
CA TRP A 70 4.69 23.37 -23.46
C TRP A 70 3.49 24.26 -23.86
N PRO A 71 3.28 25.41 -23.20
CA PRO A 71 2.15 26.30 -23.50
C PRO A 71 2.17 26.86 -24.93
N GLY A 72 3.33 26.86 -25.58
CA GLY A 72 3.52 27.33 -26.95
C GLY A 72 2.71 26.55 -27.98
N TRP A 73 2.31 25.29 -27.69
CA TRP A 73 1.46 24.50 -28.60
C TRP A 73 0.11 25.16 -28.90
N LYS A 74 -0.43 25.97 -27.98
CA LYS A 74 -1.67 26.74 -28.21
C LYS A 74 -1.56 27.76 -29.34
N LYS A 75 -0.33 28.10 -29.77
CA LYS A 75 -0.05 29.02 -30.87
C LYS A 75 0.15 28.32 -32.23
N ALA A 76 -0.09 27.02 -32.33
CA ALA A 76 0.06 26.26 -33.57
C ALA A 76 -0.77 26.84 -34.74
N SER A 77 -1.98 27.31 -34.47
CA SER A 77 -2.82 27.98 -35.48
C SER A 77 -2.18 29.25 -36.05
N GLN A 78 -1.43 30.01 -35.24
CA GLN A 78 -0.73 31.22 -35.66
C GLN A 78 0.50 30.89 -36.53
N TYR A 79 1.16 29.76 -36.27
CA TYR A 79 2.23 29.23 -37.11
C TYR A 79 1.71 28.79 -38.49
N HIS A 80 0.62 28.02 -38.54
CA HIS A 80 0.01 27.61 -39.82
C HIS A 80 -0.53 28.80 -40.63
N GLN A 81 -0.89 29.90 -39.97
CA GLN A 81 -1.26 31.18 -40.59
C GLN A 81 -0.05 32.06 -40.97
N LYS A 82 1.19 31.54 -40.89
CA LYS A 82 2.46 32.23 -41.17
C LYS A 82 2.71 33.51 -40.35
N ARG A 83 2.04 33.66 -39.19
CA ARG A 83 2.23 34.81 -38.29
C ARG A 83 3.43 34.66 -37.35
N ILE A 84 4.00 33.45 -37.27
CA ILE A 84 5.18 33.14 -36.47
C ILE A 84 6.14 32.34 -37.37
N SER A 85 7.41 32.73 -37.44
CA SER A 85 8.43 31.95 -38.14
C SER A 85 8.84 30.72 -37.32
N PHE A 86 9.20 29.63 -38.02
CA PHE A 86 9.66 28.39 -37.38
C PHE A 86 10.82 28.66 -36.41
N GLU A 87 11.83 29.40 -36.87
CA GLU A 87 13.04 29.76 -36.09
C GLU A 87 12.69 30.41 -34.75
N ASN A 88 11.86 31.46 -34.77
CA ASN A 88 11.49 32.20 -33.56
C ASN A 88 10.62 31.38 -32.62
N TRP A 89 9.88 30.40 -33.14
CA TRP A 89 9.03 29.53 -32.32
C TRP A 89 9.84 28.41 -31.68
N TYR A 90 10.78 27.83 -32.43
CA TYR A 90 11.71 26.81 -31.98
C TYR A 90 12.68 27.35 -30.92
N VAL A 91 13.22 28.56 -31.08
CA VAL A 91 14.08 29.19 -30.06
C VAL A 91 13.36 29.31 -28.72
N LYS A 92 12.10 29.79 -28.72
CA LYS A 92 11.29 29.91 -27.49
C LYS A 92 10.96 28.56 -26.86
N PHE A 93 10.83 27.52 -27.67
CA PHE A 93 10.64 26.15 -27.20
C PHE A 93 11.91 25.63 -26.50
N LYS A 94 13.07 25.81 -27.15
CA LYS A 94 14.39 25.43 -26.62
C LYS A 94 14.68 26.16 -25.30
N GLU A 95 14.49 27.47 -25.25
CA GLU A 95 14.66 28.29 -24.03
C GLU A 95 13.75 27.82 -22.88
N TYR A 96 12.49 27.48 -23.18
CA TYR A 96 11.55 26.96 -22.19
C TYR A 96 12.04 25.64 -21.57
N LEU A 97 12.51 24.71 -22.40
CA LEU A 97 13.02 23.41 -21.93
C LEU A 97 14.28 23.57 -21.08
N ILE A 98 15.22 24.40 -21.53
CA ILE A 98 16.45 24.72 -20.79
C ILE A 98 16.08 25.31 -19.42
N TYR A 99 15.19 26.29 -19.37
CA TYR A 99 14.78 26.92 -18.13
C TYR A 99 14.10 25.93 -17.18
N LYS A 100 13.16 25.12 -17.67
CA LYS A 100 12.41 24.17 -16.82
C LYS A 100 13.27 23.04 -16.30
N ILE A 101 14.12 22.46 -17.15
CA ILE A 101 15.00 21.36 -16.75
C ILE A 101 16.03 21.87 -15.73
N ASN A 102 16.67 23.02 -15.97
CA ASN A 102 17.61 23.61 -15.01
C ASN A 102 16.94 24.04 -13.70
N PHE A 103 15.73 24.60 -13.76
CA PHE A 103 14.97 24.94 -12.56
C PHE A 103 14.67 23.71 -11.70
N MET A 104 14.29 22.59 -12.31
CA MET A 104 13.96 21.36 -11.57
C MET A 104 15.19 20.65 -11.01
N ILE A 105 16.29 20.62 -11.77
CA ILE A 105 17.60 20.16 -11.26
C ILE A 105 17.98 20.95 -10.00
N LYS A 106 17.69 22.26 -9.97
CA LYS A 106 18.04 23.16 -8.87
C LYS A 106 17.07 23.10 -7.67
N ASN A 107 15.77 22.91 -7.89
CA ASN A 107 14.75 23.20 -6.85
C ASN A 107 13.80 22.05 -6.47
N ASP A 108 13.61 20.99 -7.26
CA ASP A 108 12.44 20.10 -7.05
C ASP A 108 12.61 18.63 -7.52
N PHE A 109 13.80 18.04 -7.34
CA PHE A 109 14.08 16.62 -7.67
C PHE A 109 13.06 15.62 -7.09
N GLU A 110 12.63 15.81 -5.84
CA GLU A 110 11.66 14.94 -5.16
C GLU A 110 10.23 15.10 -5.71
N LYS A 111 9.83 16.29 -6.18
CA LYS A 111 8.50 16.50 -6.80
C LYS A 111 8.42 15.93 -8.21
N SER A 112 9.52 15.98 -8.98
CA SER A 112 9.61 15.30 -10.28
C SER A 112 9.48 13.78 -10.17
N LEU A 113 10.09 13.20 -9.12
CA LEU A 113 9.92 11.79 -8.77
C LEU A 113 8.45 11.43 -8.51
N ALA A 114 7.71 12.29 -7.82
CA ALA A 114 6.28 12.11 -7.58
C ALA A 114 5.44 12.24 -8.87
N MET A 115 5.76 13.20 -9.76
CA MET A 115 5.07 13.39 -11.05
C MET A 115 5.28 12.24 -12.04
N ILE A 116 6.45 11.61 -12.02
CA ILE A 116 6.73 10.45 -12.88
C ILE A 116 6.03 9.21 -12.32
N ARG A 117 6.00 9.02 -11.00
CA ARG A 117 5.20 7.94 -10.38
C ARG A 117 3.71 8.03 -10.76
N TYR A 118 3.16 9.24 -10.81
CA TYR A 118 1.77 9.50 -11.21
C TYR A 118 1.49 9.25 -12.70
N ASN A 119 2.46 9.48 -13.59
CA ASN A 119 2.27 9.23 -15.02
C ASN A 119 2.59 7.78 -15.42
N THR A 120 3.51 7.13 -14.72
CA THR A 120 3.82 5.71 -14.92
C THR A 120 2.67 4.81 -14.44
N SER A 121 1.92 5.20 -13.40
CA SER A 121 0.72 4.48 -12.98
C SER A 121 -0.38 4.44 -14.05
N CYS A 122 -0.56 5.53 -14.84
CA CYS A 122 -1.56 5.57 -15.91
C CYS A 122 -1.22 4.74 -17.16
N LEU A 123 0.04 4.34 -17.36
CA LEU A 123 0.46 3.47 -18.48
C LEU A 123 0.59 1.99 -18.08
N LEU A 124 0.49 1.68 -16.78
CA LEU A 124 0.55 0.31 -16.27
C LEU A 124 -0.84 -0.35 -16.12
N ASP A 125 -1.93 0.43 -16.23
CA ASP A 125 -3.31 -0.06 -16.17
C ASP A 125 -3.73 -0.93 -17.38
N GLU A 126 -2.95 -0.94 -18.47
CA GLU A 126 -3.21 -1.84 -19.62
C GLU A 126 -2.60 -3.24 -19.47
N ARG A 127 -1.88 -3.53 -18.36
CA ARG A 127 -1.61 -4.92 -17.97
C ARG A 127 -2.51 -5.32 -16.82
N LYS A 128 -3.82 -5.44 -17.12
CA LYS A 128 -4.73 -6.30 -16.36
C LYS A 128 -4.23 -7.75 -16.43
N VAL A 129 -3.23 -8.08 -15.62
CA VAL A 129 -3.17 -9.42 -15.07
C VAL A 129 -4.22 -9.42 -13.98
N THR A 130 -5.31 -10.14 -14.23
CA THR A 130 -6.27 -10.57 -13.23
C THR A 130 -5.55 -11.38 -12.16
N LYS A 131 -4.83 -10.71 -11.25
CA LYS A 131 -4.10 -11.34 -10.16
C LYS A 131 -5.03 -11.48 -8.96
N CYS A 132 -5.58 -12.67 -8.82
CA CYS A 132 -5.81 -13.22 -7.50
C CYS A 132 -4.43 -13.54 -6.91
N ASP A 133 -3.73 -12.51 -6.38
CA ASP A 133 -2.38 -12.62 -5.79
C ASP A 133 -2.46 -13.38 -4.46
N ASN A 134 -2.61 -14.70 -4.54
CA ASN A 134 -2.47 -15.61 -3.42
C ASN A 134 -1.08 -16.26 -3.35
N SER A 135 -0.21 -16.00 -4.33
CA SER A 135 1.16 -16.52 -4.41
C SER A 135 2.12 -15.71 -3.56
N THR A 136 3.13 -16.38 -2.99
CA THR A 136 4.23 -15.75 -2.27
C THR A 136 5.00 -14.81 -3.20
N GLN A 137 4.65 -13.53 -3.18
CA GLN A 137 5.35 -12.50 -3.94
C GLN A 137 6.78 -12.34 -3.43
N THR A 138 7.74 -12.76 -4.24
CA THR A 138 9.14 -12.30 -4.22
C THR A 138 9.40 -11.33 -5.37
N SER A 139 8.36 -10.89 -6.09
CA SER A 139 8.44 -9.85 -7.12
C SER A 139 8.34 -8.47 -6.47
N SER A 140 9.26 -8.16 -5.56
CA SER A 140 9.35 -6.81 -5.02
C SER A 140 10.20 -5.95 -5.96
N ASN A 141 9.77 -4.72 -6.24
CA ASN A 141 10.58 -3.68 -6.89
C ASN A 141 11.63 -3.07 -5.93
N VAL A 142 11.86 -3.70 -4.78
CA VAL A 142 12.90 -3.30 -3.82
C VAL A 142 14.27 -3.64 -4.41
N ASP A 143 15.25 -2.82 -4.07
CA ASP A 143 16.65 -3.01 -4.43
C ASP A 143 17.11 -4.45 -4.18
N LYS A 144 17.41 -5.19 -5.26
CA LYS A 144 17.73 -6.64 -5.25
C LYS A 144 19.14 -6.95 -4.77
N THR A 145 19.80 -5.99 -4.12
CA THR A 145 21.17 -6.12 -3.58
C THR A 145 21.36 -7.31 -2.65
N THR A 146 20.29 -7.81 -2.02
CA THR A 146 20.34 -8.97 -1.10
C THR A 146 19.62 -10.22 -1.61
N ALA A 147 18.84 -10.13 -2.69
CA ALA A 147 18.05 -11.23 -3.27
C ALA A 147 17.94 -11.07 -4.80
N PRO A 148 18.85 -11.67 -5.60
CA PRO A 148 18.95 -11.41 -7.04
C PRO A 148 17.82 -12.06 -7.87
N PHE A 149 17.05 -12.98 -7.29
CA PHE A 149 16.01 -13.73 -7.99
C PHE A 149 14.62 -13.57 -7.35
N THR A 150 13.60 -13.77 -8.17
CA THR A 150 12.19 -13.80 -7.78
C THR A 150 11.70 -15.24 -7.94
N ILE A 151 11.27 -15.86 -6.86
CA ILE A 151 10.58 -17.16 -6.81
C ILE A 151 9.07 -16.94 -6.68
N GLU A 152 8.32 -17.35 -7.69
CA GLU A 152 6.86 -17.37 -7.65
C GLU A 152 6.40 -18.78 -7.24
N ILE A 153 5.71 -18.90 -6.11
CA ILE A 153 5.11 -20.18 -5.68
C ILE A 153 3.60 -20.03 -5.68
N SER A 154 2.95 -20.92 -6.41
CA SER A 154 1.49 -21.08 -6.47
C SER A 154 1.09 -22.42 -5.85
N GLY A 155 -0.10 -22.47 -5.26
CA GLY A 155 -0.59 -23.67 -4.60
C GLY A 155 -1.84 -23.40 -3.76
N PRO A 156 -2.43 -24.44 -3.16
CA PRO A 156 -3.53 -24.27 -2.23
C PRO A 156 -3.15 -23.37 -1.06
N ALA A 157 -4.08 -22.53 -0.61
CA ALA A 157 -3.91 -21.61 0.51
C ALA A 157 -3.27 -22.25 1.76
N LYS A 158 -3.69 -23.47 2.10
CA LYS A 158 -3.15 -24.24 3.23
C LYS A 158 -1.62 -24.40 3.15
N VAL A 159 -1.10 -24.65 1.95
CA VAL A 159 0.30 -24.99 1.70
C VAL A 159 1.19 -23.76 1.69
N LEU A 160 0.72 -22.66 1.07
CA LEU A 160 1.52 -21.47 0.86
C LEU A 160 1.94 -20.77 2.18
N ASN A 161 1.07 -20.80 3.21
CA ASN A 161 1.39 -20.22 4.52
C ASN A 161 2.36 -21.09 5.34
N SER A 162 2.47 -22.39 5.03
CA SER A 162 3.32 -23.35 5.73
C SER A 162 4.69 -23.57 5.08
N LEU A 163 4.98 -22.98 3.92
CA LEU A 163 6.28 -23.20 3.25
C LEU A 163 7.48 -22.70 4.07
N ILE A 164 8.53 -23.52 4.08
CA ILE A 164 9.89 -23.23 4.57
C ILE A 164 10.89 -23.62 3.48
N PHE A 165 11.93 -22.81 3.33
CA PHE A 165 13.06 -23.10 2.45
C PHE A 165 14.23 -23.59 3.27
N CYS A 166 14.86 -24.67 2.82
CA CYS A 166 15.99 -25.32 3.46
C CYS A 166 17.11 -25.47 2.44
N GLU A 167 18.34 -25.44 2.90
CA GLU A 167 19.51 -25.83 2.11
C GLU A 167 19.55 -27.37 1.99
N GLY A 168 20.00 -27.84 0.83
CA GLY A 168 20.16 -29.24 0.49
C GLY A 168 21.61 -29.64 0.22
N VAL A 169 21.80 -30.89 -0.19
CA VAL A 169 23.11 -31.37 -0.65
C VAL A 169 23.43 -30.74 -2.00
N GLU A 170 24.71 -30.48 -2.30
CA GLU A 170 25.18 -29.99 -3.61
C GLU A 170 24.53 -28.65 -4.05
N ASP A 171 24.52 -27.63 -3.19
CA ASP A 171 24.00 -26.28 -3.50
C ASP A 171 22.50 -26.25 -3.91
N THR A 172 21.72 -27.26 -3.50
CA THR A 172 20.28 -27.31 -3.79
C THR A 172 19.44 -26.58 -2.73
N ILE A 173 18.26 -26.10 -3.12
CA ILE A 173 17.26 -25.53 -2.20
C ILE A 173 16.05 -26.46 -2.14
N PHE A 174 15.72 -26.96 -0.96
CA PHE A 174 14.50 -27.72 -0.72
C PHE A 174 13.39 -26.82 -0.20
N VAL A 175 12.20 -26.96 -0.76
CA VAL A 175 10.98 -26.40 -0.18
C VAL A 175 10.30 -27.50 0.63
N LYS A 176 10.08 -27.24 1.92
CA LYS A 176 9.36 -28.15 2.82
C LYS A 176 8.10 -27.47 3.33
N GLU A 177 7.04 -28.25 3.46
CA GLU A 177 5.88 -27.82 4.22
C GLU A 177 6.20 -27.93 5.71
N TYR A 178 6.11 -26.82 6.44
CA TYR A 178 6.12 -26.83 7.89
C TYR A 178 4.73 -27.16 8.40
N THR A 179 4.56 -28.42 8.75
CA THR A 179 3.42 -28.85 9.56
C THR A 179 3.62 -28.32 10.98
N VAL A 180 3.02 -27.16 11.27
CA VAL A 180 2.76 -26.78 12.67
C VAL A 180 1.92 -27.92 13.25
N PRO A 181 2.29 -28.53 14.40
CA PRO A 181 1.38 -29.42 15.09
C PRO A 181 0.07 -28.67 15.34
N ASN A 182 -1.02 -29.09 14.67
CA ASN A 182 -2.36 -28.60 14.93
C ASN A 182 -2.60 -28.58 16.45
N ALA A 183 -3.19 -27.56 17.02
CA ALA A 183 -4.48 -27.09 16.58
C ALA A 183 -4.58 -25.57 16.72
N TRP A 184 -5.25 -24.95 15.75
CA TRP A 184 -6.14 -23.85 16.08
C TRP A 184 -6.84 -24.18 17.40
N GLY A 185 -6.52 -23.44 18.45
CA GLY A 185 -6.94 -23.77 19.81
C GLY A 185 -8.44 -23.54 20.01
N ASP A 186 -8.78 -22.98 21.15
CA ASP A 186 -10.13 -22.48 21.37
C ASP A 186 -10.50 -21.44 20.30
N GLN A 187 -11.80 -21.25 20.12
CA GLN A 187 -12.32 -20.27 19.17
C GLN A 187 -11.72 -18.88 19.45
N LEU A 188 -11.20 -18.23 18.40
CA LEU A 188 -10.76 -16.85 18.51
C LEU A 188 -11.92 -15.98 19.02
N SER A 189 -11.60 -15.02 19.88
CA SER A 189 -12.58 -13.98 20.22
C SER A 189 -13.02 -13.25 18.95
N ILE A 190 -14.22 -12.65 18.95
CA ILE A 190 -14.69 -11.87 17.79
C ILE A 190 -13.64 -10.81 17.40
N ARG A 191 -13.06 -10.12 18.39
CA ARG A 191 -12.02 -9.11 18.17
C ARG A 191 -10.76 -9.68 17.52
N GLN A 192 -10.32 -10.86 17.95
CA GLN A 192 -9.19 -11.55 17.32
C GLN A 192 -9.53 -11.96 15.88
N LEU A 193 -10.73 -12.50 15.65
CA LEU A 193 -11.17 -12.95 14.34
C LEU A 193 -11.30 -11.77 13.35
N THR A 194 -11.95 -10.67 13.74
CA THR A 194 -12.18 -9.50 12.88
C THR A 194 -10.88 -8.77 12.50
N ASN A 195 -9.83 -8.89 13.33
CA ASN A 195 -8.50 -8.34 13.08
C ASN A 195 -7.50 -9.40 12.57
N TRP A 196 -7.94 -10.65 12.37
CA TRP A 196 -7.11 -11.73 11.87
C TRP A 196 -6.68 -11.49 10.41
N PRO A 197 -5.45 -11.87 10.01
CA PRO A 197 -5.04 -11.76 8.61
C PRO A 197 -6.07 -12.35 7.65
N PHE A 198 -6.25 -11.68 6.52
CA PHE A 198 -7.16 -12.11 5.46
C PHE A 198 -8.65 -12.18 5.83
N VAL A 199 -9.06 -11.56 6.94
CA VAL A 199 -10.47 -11.41 7.28
C VAL A 199 -11.02 -10.10 6.75
N GLU A 200 -12.17 -10.20 6.10
CA GLU A 200 -13.03 -9.08 5.77
C GLU A 200 -14.36 -9.22 6.51
N VAL A 201 -14.84 -8.11 7.04
CA VAL A 201 -16.11 -7.97 7.72
C VAL A 201 -16.91 -6.91 6.99
N ASN A 202 -18.07 -7.28 6.49
CA ASN A 202 -19.04 -6.35 5.89
C ASN A 202 -20.24 -6.28 6.82
N PHE A 203 -20.49 -5.08 7.34
CA PHE A 203 -21.56 -4.78 8.30
C PHE A 203 -22.61 -3.92 7.61
N HIS A 204 -23.87 -4.36 7.61
CA HIS A 204 -24.96 -3.65 6.98
C HIS A 204 -26.19 -3.60 7.90
N SER A 205 -26.56 -2.40 8.32
CA SER A 205 -27.87 -2.12 8.93
C SER A 205 -28.62 -1.10 8.08
N GLU A 206 -29.85 -0.76 8.46
CA GLU A 206 -30.68 0.20 7.73
C GLU A 206 -30.00 1.55 7.49
N TYR A 207 -29.28 2.08 8.48
CA TYR A 207 -28.67 3.41 8.40
C TYR A 207 -27.14 3.41 8.32
N LEU A 208 -26.49 2.25 8.42
CA LEU A 208 -25.03 2.17 8.47
C LEU A 208 -24.53 0.96 7.68
N HIS A 209 -23.71 1.23 6.67
CA HIS A 209 -23.01 0.21 5.90
C HIS A 209 -21.53 0.54 5.82
N PHE A 210 -20.72 -0.32 6.43
CA PHE A 210 -19.26 -0.23 6.33
C PHE A 210 -18.64 -1.60 6.13
N LYS A 211 -17.39 -1.57 5.67
CA LYS A 211 -16.58 -2.77 5.45
C LYS A 211 -15.18 -2.56 6.00
N ARG A 212 -14.69 -3.56 6.71
CA ARG A 212 -13.34 -3.66 7.26
C ARG A 212 -12.63 -4.80 6.55
N THR A 213 -11.49 -4.54 5.91
CA THR A 213 -10.74 -5.58 5.21
C THR A 213 -9.29 -5.58 5.68
N ASN A 214 -8.84 -6.67 6.30
CA ASN A 214 -7.42 -6.84 6.64
C ASN A 214 -6.64 -7.11 5.34
N LYS A 215 -5.94 -6.08 4.85
CA LYS A 215 -5.13 -6.08 3.62
C LYS A 215 -3.64 -6.03 3.95
N HIS A 216 -3.22 -6.92 4.86
CA HIS A 216 -1.82 -6.98 5.28
C HIS A 216 -0.89 -7.12 4.08
N ASP A 217 0.23 -6.43 4.15
CA ASP A 217 1.26 -6.46 3.13
C ASP A 217 2.42 -7.33 3.59
N TYR A 218 2.89 -8.18 2.68
CA TYR A 218 3.90 -9.20 2.95
C TYR A 218 5.03 -9.04 1.94
N ILE A 219 6.22 -8.67 2.43
CA ILE A 219 7.43 -8.67 1.61
C ILE A 219 8.23 -9.91 1.99
N ARG A 220 8.43 -10.82 1.03
CA ARG A 220 9.15 -12.07 1.26
C ARG A 220 10.42 -12.11 0.43
N CYS A 221 11.51 -12.58 1.03
CA CYS A 221 12.77 -12.75 0.35
C CYS A 221 13.54 -13.97 0.86
N LEU A 222 14.42 -14.50 0.02
CA LEU A 222 15.44 -15.46 0.42
C LEU A 222 16.75 -14.73 0.55
N THR A 223 17.47 -14.99 1.64
CA THR A 223 18.79 -14.41 1.89
C THR A 223 19.79 -15.51 2.19
N PHE A 224 21.01 -15.36 1.66
CA PHE A 224 22.15 -16.24 1.95
C PHE A 224 22.99 -15.73 3.14
N ASN A 225 22.58 -14.63 3.75
CA ASN A 225 23.22 -14.06 4.93
C ASN A 225 22.33 -14.29 6.15
N THR A 226 22.96 -14.72 7.25
CA THR A 226 22.33 -14.85 8.59
C THR A 226 22.11 -13.51 9.27
N GLU A 227 22.72 -12.44 8.74
CA GLU A 227 22.52 -11.09 9.24
C GLU A 227 21.04 -10.68 9.13
N LYS A 228 20.55 -10.07 10.21
CA LYS A 228 19.14 -9.73 10.39
C LYS A 228 18.68 -8.83 9.24
N ILE A 229 17.73 -9.32 8.45
CA ILE A 229 17.09 -8.55 7.38
C ILE A 229 16.52 -7.26 7.98
N THR A 230 16.98 -6.12 7.44
CA THR A 230 16.51 -4.80 7.84
C THR A 230 15.52 -4.31 6.80
N PHE A 231 14.23 -4.48 7.08
CA PHE A 231 13.19 -3.87 6.27
C PHE A 231 13.09 -2.38 6.61
N LYS A 232 13.17 -1.52 5.58
CA LYS A 232 12.90 -0.09 5.74
C LYS A 232 11.44 0.10 6.12
N ARG A 233 11.19 0.95 7.11
CA ARG A 233 9.85 1.34 7.51
C ARG A 233 9.19 2.10 6.35
N THR A 234 7.93 1.78 6.05
CA THR A 234 7.07 2.67 5.25
C THR A 234 6.73 3.88 6.11
N ASP A 235 7.13 5.08 5.65
CA ASP A 235 6.92 6.32 6.41
C ASP A 235 5.46 6.76 6.46
N SER A 236 4.60 6.23 5.57
CA SER A 236 3.19 6.61 5.48
C SER A 236 2.29 5.71 6.32
N PHE A 237 1.59 6.30 7.30
CA PHE A 237 0.56 5.61 8.08
C PHE A 237 -0.72 5.37 7.26
N ILE A 238 -1.14 6.37 6.46
CA ILE A 238 -2.22 6.25 5.46
C ILE A 238 -1.56 6.05 4.11
N GLU A 239 -1.94 5.01 3.39
CA GLU A 239 -1.35 4.67 2.09
C GLU A 239 -2.22 5.10 0.93
N GLU A 240 -3.53 4.84 1.03
CA GLU A 240 -4.47 5.10 -0.06
C GLU A 240 -5.79 5.64 0.48
N ILE A 241 -6.39 6.56 -0.28
CA ILE A 241 -7.75 7.05 -0.08
C ILE A 241 -8.44 7.02 -1.44
N ASN A 242 -9.47 6.19 -1.56
CA ASN A 242 -10.18 5.97 -2.83
C ASN A 242 -11.67 6.26 -2.68
N ILE A 243 -12.28 6.81 -3.74
CA ILE A 243 -13.73 6.85 -3.90
C ILE A 243 -14.19 5.46 -4.33
N ILE A 244 -15.25 4.93 -3.69
CA ILE A 244 -15.69 3.54 -3.94
C ILE A 244 -16.44 3.43 -5.28
N ASP A 245 -17.32 4.38 -5.56
CA ASP A 245 -18.08 4.51 -6.80
C ASP A 245 -18.09 5.96 -7.27
N GLU A 246 -17.49 6.24 -8.41
CA GLU A 246 -17.37 7.59 -8.96
C GLU A 246 -18.74 8.22 -9.32
N ASN A 247 -19.78 7.40 -9.48
CA ASN A 247 -21.13 7.86 -9.83
C ASN A 247 -21.98 8.18 -8.59
N SER A 248 -21.53 7.80 -7.40
CA SER A 248 -22.27 7.99 -6.15
C SER A 248 -21.88 9.26 -5.42
N THR A 249 -22.85 9.94 -4.82
CA THR A 249 -22.58 11.16 -4.04
C THR A 249 -21.83 10.84 -2.75
N ARG A 250 -20.90 11.73 -2.39
CA ARG A 250 -20.13 11.65 -1.14
C ARG A 250 -20.69 12.62 -0.12
N GLN A 251 -20.98 12.14 1.08
CA GLN A 251 -21.43 12.96 2.20
C GLN A 251 -20.48 12.79 3.38
N ALA A 252 -20.11 13.89 4.03
CA ALA A 252 -19.19 13.89 5.16
C ALA A 252 -19.97 14.08 6.47
N TYR A 253 -19.59 13.31 7.48
CA TYR A 253 -20.19 13.31 8.81
C TYR A 253 -19.11 13.53 9.86
N THR A 254 -19.48 14.19 10.94
CA THR A 254 -18.57 14.35 12.09
C THR A 254 -18.41 13.01 12.80
N LEU A 255 -17.22 12.76 13.35
CA LEU A 255 -16.96 11.57 14.15
C LEU A 255 -17.93 11.48 15.35
N ASN A 256 -18.27 12.62 15.95
CA ASN A 256 -19.24 12.68 17.05
C ASN A 256 -20.62 12.19 16.62
N ALA A 257 -21.14 12.61 15.45
CA ALA A 257 -22.43 12.16 14.97
C ALA A 257 -22.46 10.63 14.74
N VAL A 258 -21.43 10.08 14.11
CA VAL A 258 -21.31 8.62 13.89
C VAL A 258 -21.19 7.87 15.21
N LYS A 259 -20.38 8.37 16.15
CA LYS A 259 -20.21 7.77 17.48
C LYS A 259 -21.50 7.78 18.29
N GLU A 260 -22.24 8.89 18.29
CA GLU A 260 -23.53 9.00 18.95
C GLU A 260 -24.54 8.01 18.37
N TYR A 261 -24.62 7.90 17.04
CA TYR A 261 -25.48 6.91 16.37
C TYR A 261 -25.11 5.49 16.80
N CYS A 262 -23.84 5.11 16.69
CA CYS A 262 -23.38 3.77 17.06
C CYS A 262 -23.65 3.45 18.54
N THR A 263 -23.52 4.44 19.42
CA THR A 263 -23.80 4.29 20.86
C THR A 263 -25.30 4.06 21.11
N ALA A 264 -26.17 4.84 20.46
CA ALA A 264 -27.62 4.67 20.55
C ALA A 264 -28.08 3.32 19.98
N TYR A 265 -27.48 2.89 18.86
CA TYR A 265 -27.76 1.61 18.23
C TYR A 265 -27.38 0.43 19.14
N ILE A 266 -26.16 0.41 19.69
CA ILE A 266 -25.72 -0.62 20.64
C ILE A 266 -26.61 -0.61 21.90
N SER A 267 -26.93 0.57 22.44
CA SER A 267 -27.80 0.73 23.61
C SER A 267 -29.18 0.13 23.36
N THR A 268 -29.76 0.37 22.19
CA THR A 268 -31.08 -0.15 21.81
C THR A 268 -31.06 -1.66 21.61
N LEU A 269 -30.05 -2.19 20.92
CA LEU A 269 -29.86 -3.64 20.77
C LEU A 269 -29.73 -4.32 22.14
N LYS A 270 -28.99 -3.72 23.08
CA LYS A 270 -28.84 -4.24 24.44
C LYS A 270 -30.17 -4.28 25.19
N LYS A 271 -30.98 -3.22 25.11
CA LYS A 271 -32.30 -3.13 25.77
C LYS A 271 -33.30 -4.16 25.23
N ARG A 272 -33.19 -4.52 23.94
CA ARG A 272 -34.08 -5.47 23.27
C ARG A 272 -33.47 -6.87 23.10
N ASN A 273 -32.32 -7.14 23.73
CA ASN A 273 -31.55 -8.36 23.49
C ASN A 273 -32.37 -9.64 23.69
N ASP A 274 -33.29 -9.64 24.66
CA ASP A 274 -34.08 -10.81 25.04
C ASP A 274 -35.22 -11.14 24.06
N ILE A 275 -35.64 -10.17 23.23
CA ILE A 275 -36.75 -10.35 22.26
C ILE A 275 -36.25 -10.45 20.81
N LEU A 276 -34.99 -10.13 20.56
CA LEU A 276 -34.41 -10.16 19.21
C LEU A 276 -33.99 -11.60 18.84
N ASN A 277 -34.38 -12.04 17.65
CA ASN A 277 -33.91 -13.30 17.10
C ASN A 277 -32.60 -13.10 16.33
N TRP A 278 -31.49 -13.38 16.99
CA TRP A 278 -30.15 -13.09 16.46
C TRP A 278 -29.69 -13.98 15.29
N GLY A 279 -30.42 -15.05 14.94
CA GLY A 279 -30.21 -15.78 13.68
C GLY A 279 -28.80 -16.32 13.40
N GLY A 280 -27.94 -16.45 14.42
CA GLY A 280 -26.53 -16.90 14.29
C GLY A 280 -25.47 -15.81 14.53
N THR A 281 -25.88 -14.56 14.70
CA THR A 281 -25.05 -13.47 15.24
C THR A 281 -25.25 -13.34 16.76
N SER A 282 -24.47 -12.52 17.44
CA SER A 282 -24.71 -12.17 18.85
C SER A 282 -24.59 -10.67 19.09
N PHE A 283 -25.18 -10.19 20.18
CA PHE A 283 -25.01 -8.80 20.63
C PHE A 283 -23.54 -8.42 20.80
N ASP A 284 -22.75 -9.28 21.45
CA ASP A 284 -21.33 -9.01 21.69
C ASP A 284 -20.53 -8.92 20.39
N GLU A 285 -20.88 -9.72 19.38
CA GLU A 285 -20.27 -9.66 18.05
C GLU A 285 -20.54 -8.32 17.35
N VAL A 286 -21.81 -7.89 17.31
CA VAL A 286 -22.19 -6.58 16.75
C VAL A 286 -21.47 -5.44 17.49
N LYS A 287 -21.47 -5.50 18.83
CA LYS A 287 -20.83 -4.50 19.67
C LYS A 287 -19.35 -4.37 19.36
N VAL A 288 -18.60 -5.48 19.34
CA VAL A 288 -17.16 -5.47 19.06
C VAL A 288 -16.86 -4.91 17.67
N ILE A 289 -17.64 -5.29 16.64
CA ILE A 289 -17.45 -4.82 15.27
C ILE A 289 -17.66 -3.31 15.14
N ILE A 290 -18.70 -2.78 15.80
CA ILE A 290 -18.98 -1.34 15.81
C ILE A 290 -17.92 -0.57 16.63
N GLU A 291 -17.53 -1.08 17.80
CA GLU A 291 -16.47 -0.47 18.61
C GLU A 291 -15.15 -0.39 17.83
N ASP A 292 -14.78 -1.48 17.16
CA ASP A 292 -13.59 -1.48 16.33
C ASP A 292 -13.71 -0.53 15.14
N PHE A 293 -14.89 -0.41 14.53
CA PHE A 293 -15.13 0.56 13.45
C PHE A 293 -14.89 2.00 13.92
N ILE A 294 -15.42 2.39 15.08
CA ILE A 294 -15.18 3.73 15.65
C ILE A 294 -13.68 3.94 15.94
N LEU A 295 -13.01 2.93 16.50
CA LEU A 295 -11.57 2.99 16.78
C LEU A 295 -10.74 3.12 15.49
N ASP A 296 -11.20 2.59 14.36
CA ASP A 296 -10.52 2.78 13.07
C ASP A 296 -10.57 4.23 12.62
N ILE A 297 -11.76 4.85 12.69
CA ILE A 297 -11.93 6.26 12.35
C ILE A 297 -11.07 7.14 13.26
N PHE A 298 -11.04 6.82 14.56
CA PHE A 298 -10.18 7.52 15.52
C PHE A 298 -8.69 7.37 15.19
N ALA A 299 -8.24 6.16 14.83
CA ALA A 299 -6.86 5.90 14.48
C ALA A 299 -6.41 6.70 13.25
N LEU A 300 -7.31 6.99 12.31
CA LEU A 300 -7.04 7.83 11.15
C LEU A 300 -6.77 9.31 11.50
N GLY A 301 -7.09 9.75 12.73
CA GLY A 301 -6.82 11.10 13.20
C GLY A 301 -7.74 12.18 12.59
N PHE A 302 -8.84 11.78 11.94
CA PHE A 302 -9.80 12.70 11.36
C PHE A 302 -10.98 12.94 12.31
N ASN A 303 -11.46 14.18 12.35
CA ASN A 303 -12.69 14.55 13.08
C ASN A 303 -13.97 14.29 12.26
N SER A 304 -13.83 13.75 11.05
CA SER A 304 -14.92 13.44 10.14
C SER A 304 -14.61 12.18 9.32
N ILE A 305 -15.66 11.55 8.81
CA ILE A 305 -15.61 10.46 7.85
C ILE A 305 -16.60 10.74 6.73
N ALA A 306 -16.30 10.30 5.52
CA ALA A 306 -17.20 10.45 4.39
C ALA A 306 -17.69 9.10 3.88
N THR A 307 -18.95 9.03 3.47
CA THR A 307 -19.50 7.90 2.72
C THR A 307 -18.82 7.78 1.36
N ASN A 308 -19.06 6.67 0.66
CA ASN A 308 -18.44 6.39 -0.62
C ASN A 308 -16.89 6.54 -0.60
N THR A 309 -16.26 6.23 0.53
CA THR A 309 -14.81 6.42 0.72
C THR A 309 -14.21 5.17 1.34
N SER A 310 -13.05 4.76 0.82
CA SER A 310 -12.20 3.74 1.42
C SER A 310 -10.83 4.31 1.76
N VAL A 311 -10.26 3.88 2.89
CA VAL A 311 -8.96 4.32 3.39
C VAL A 311 -8.14 3.09 3.77
N LEU A 312 -6.96 2.93 3.15
CA LEU A 312 -5.98 1.91 3.50
C LEU A 312 -4.91 2.52 4.40
N TYR A 313 -4.68 1.91 5.56
CA TYR A 313 -3.71 2.41 6.54
C TYR A 313 -3.04 1.28 7.33
N ASN A 314 -1.86 1.56 7.88
CA ASN A 314 -1.10 0.63 8.73
C ASN A 314 -1.76 0.50 10.11
N ILE A 315 -2.52 -0.57 10.32
CA ILE A 315 -3.19 -0.83 11.59
C ILE A 315 -2.14 -1.20 12.66
N GLY A 316 -2.11 -0.45 13.77
CA GLY A 316 -1.13 -0.62 14.85
C GLY A 316 0.21 0.11 14.65
N ASN A 317 0.41 0.81 13.52
CA ASN A 317 1.61 1.63 13.22
C ASN A 317 2.93 0.88 13.51
N SER A 318 2.95 -0.39 13.12
CA SER A 318 4.02 -1.32 13.43
C SER A 318 4.38 -2.16 12.20
N VAL A 319 5.60 -2.68 12.22
CA VAL A 319 6.11 -3.58 11.19
C VAL A 319 6.75 -4.75 11.90
N TYR A 320 6.46 -5.94 11.43
CA TYR A 320 6.88 -7.20 12.02
C TYR A 320 7.71 -7.99 11.03
N ALA A 321 8.53 -8.91 11.53
CA ALA A 321 9.36 -9.78 10.72
C ALA A 321 9.19 -11.24 11.14
N ARG A 322 9.37 -12.16 10.20
CA ARG A 322 9.53 -13.59 10.45
C ARG A 322 10.78 -14.06 9.72
N ASN A 323 11.61 -14.83 10.41
CA ASN A 323 12.73 -15.54 9.81
C ASN A 323 12.43 -17.02 9.91
N LYS A 324 12.18 -17.68 8.78
CA LYS A 324 12.04 -19.12 8.69
C LYS A 324 13.37 -19.65 8.13
N CYS A 325 14.29 -20.01 9.02
CA CYS A 325 15.57 -20.60 8.66
C CYS A 325 15.71 -21.94 9.37
N ILE A 326 16.13 -22.98 8.63
CA ILE A 326 16.65 -24.21 9.22
C ILE A 326 18.15 -24.18 8.98
N LYS A 327 18.94 -24.02 10.04
CA LYS A 327 20.40 -24.03 9.94
C LYS A 327 20.89 -25.45 9.71
N THR A 328 21.48 -25.70 8.55
CA THR A 328 22.12 -26.97 8.19
C THR A 328 23.63 -26.84 8.00
N SER A 329 24.14 -25.65 7.64
CA SER A 329 25.57 -25.35 7.44
C SER A 329 25.94 -23.90 7.83
N ASP A 330 27.22 -23.53 7.66
CA ASP A 330 27.75 -22.17 7.86
C ASP A 330 27.20 -21.14 6.85
N GLN A 331 26.61 -21.58 5.72
CA GLN A 331 25.91 -20.74 4.73
C GLN A 331 24.40 -21.03 4.75
N SER A 332 23.71 -20.60 5.80
CA SER A 332 22.27 -20.90 5.91
C SER A 332 21.42 -19.98 5.03
N ILE A 333 20.63 -20.58 4.13
CA ILE A 333 19.52 -19.90 3.44
C ILE A 333 18.45 -19.54 4.47
N CYS A 334 18.03 -18.28 4.49
CA CYS A 334 16.97 -17.78 5.36
C CYS A 334 15.80 -17.30 4.51
N PHE A 335 14.59 -17.76 4.83
CA PHE A 335 13.37 -17.15 4.31
C PHE A 335 12.92 -16.04 5.25
N GLY A 336 13.12 -14.81 4.81
CA GLY A 336 12.68 -13.60 5.49
C GLY A 336 11.30 -13.18 5.02
N GLU A 337 10.46 -12.77 5.96
CA GLU A 337 9.20 -12.12 5.67
C GLU A 337 9.07 -10.85 6.52
N CYS A 338 8.72 -9.74 5.88
CA CYS A 338 8.23 -8.53 6.51
C CYS A 338 6.71 -8.51 6.42
N LEU A 339 6.06 -8.26 7.54
CA LEU A 339 4.62 -8.09 7.65
C LEU A 339 4.32 -6.65 8.07
N THR A 340 3.62 -5.93 7.20
CA THR A 340 2.99 -4.64 7.54
C THR A 340 1.49 -4.86 7.66
N PRO A 341 0.92 -4.85 8.88
CA PRO A 341 -0.51 -5.00 9.04
C PRO A 341 -1.20 -3.75 8.47
N LYS A 342 -2.15 -3.95 7.55
CA LYS A 342 -2.95 -2.87 6.99
C LYS A 342 -4.43 -3.20 7.08
N LEU A 343 -5.24 -2.18 7.36
CA LEU A 343 -6.68 -2.25 7.30
C LEU A 343 -7.18 -1.31 6.22
N CYS A 344 -8.06 -1.82 5.37
CA CYS A 344 -8.88 -1.00 4.48
C CYS A 344 -10.26 -0.82 5.13
N LEU A 345 -10.52 0.39 5.61
CA LEU A 345 -11.82 0.81 6.12
C LEU A 345 -12.60 1.45 4.98
N SER A 346 -13.82 0.99 4.73
CA SER A 346 -14.73 1.55 3.72
C SER A 346 -16.05 1.93 4.37
N LEU A 347 -16.46 3.19 4.26
CA LEU A 347 -17.80 3.63 4.62
C LEU A 347 -18.63 3.76 3.35
N HIS A 348 -19.58 2.86 3.15
CA HIS A 348 -20.44 2.84 1.97
C HIS A 348 -21.61 3.80 2.15
N ALA A 349 -22.38 3.62 3.22
CA ALA A 349 -23.54 4.43 3.52
C ALA A 349 -23.63 4.78 5.00
N PHE A 350 -24.10 6.00 5.27
CA PHE A 350 -24.53 6.45 6.57
C PHE A 350 -25.67 7.44 6.35
N THR A 351 -26.91 7.06 6.67
CA THR A 351 -28.12 7.85 6.34
C THR A 351 -28.87 8.32 7.57
N ALA A 352 -28.33 8.06 8.76
CA ALA A 352 -28.93 8.53 10.01
C ALA A 352 -28.79 10.05 10.12
N ILE A 353 -29.92 10.76 10.05
CA ILE A 353 -29.99 12.22 10.15
C ILE A 353 -30.74 12.57 11.44
N LYS A 354 -30.18 13.51 12.22
CA LYS A 354 -30.94 14.22 13.25
C LYS A 354 -31.64 15.40 12.58
N ASP A 355 -32.95 15.31 12.42
CA ASP A 355 -33.78 16.42 11.97
C ASP A 355 -34.67 16.94 13.12
N ALA A 356 -35.57 17.88 12.83
CA ALA A 356 -36.47 18.44 13.84
C ALA A 356 -37.39 17.40 14.52
N SER A 357 -37.58 16.23 13.91
CA SER A 357 -38.40 15.13 14.44
C SER A 357 -37.57 14.13 15.28
N ILE A 358 -36.26 14.08 15.08
CA ILE A 358 -35.33 13.15 15.73
C ILE A 358 -34.32 13.94 16.57
N THR A 359 -34.67 14.22 17.83
CA THR A 359 -33.78 14.90 18.78
C THR A 359 -32.65 14.01 19.28
N THR A 360 -32.85 12.69 19.28
CA THR A 360 -31.86 11.67 19.65
C THR A 360 -31.93 10.48 18.71
N PHE A 361 -30.80 9.80 18.48
CA PHE A 361 -30.77 8.60 17.62
C PHE A 361 -31.56 7.42 18.20
N ASP A 362 -31.86 7.41 19.51
CA ASP A 362 -32.71 6.38 20.12
C ASP A 362 -34.11 6.34 19.47
N ASN A 363 -34.61 7.48 19.00
CA ASN A 363 -35.91 7.58 18.34
C ASN A 363 -35.96 6.86 16.99
N LEU A 364 -34.81 6.71 16.29
CA LEU A 364 -34.74 6.00 15.00
C LEU A 364 -35.07 4.51 15.11
N PHE A 365 -34.97 3.96 16.31
CA PHE A 365 -35.11 2.52 16.54
C PHE A 365 -36.44 2.16 17.22
N LEU A 366 -37.28 3.15 17.53
CA LEU A 366 -38.63 2.93 18.02
C LEU A 366 -39.44 2.20 16.94
N ASN A 367 -40.00 1.02 17.27
CA ASN A 367 -40.83 0.19 16.37
C ASN A 367 -40.16 -0.31 15.09
N ASN A 368 -38.82 -0.37 15.05
CA ASN A 368 -38.08 -0.86 13.90
C ASN A 368 -37.91 -2.39 13.94
N ASP A 369 -38.62 -3.10 13.05
CA ASP A 369 -38.55 -4.57 12.91
C ASP A 369 -37.25 -5.04 12.21
N THR A 370 -36.50 -4.13 11.58
CA THR A 370 -35.22 -4.39 10.88
C THR A 370 -34.00 -3.93 11.67
N LEU A 371 -34.09 -3.95 13.00
CA LEU A 371 -33.03 -3.47 13.90
C LEU A 371 -31.74 -4.32 13.84
N LEU A 372 -31.82 -5.60 13.46
CA LEU A 372 -30.64 -6.47 13.44
C LEU A 372 -29.80 -6.24 12.18
N PRO A 373 -28.46 -6.09 12.31
CA PRO A 373 -27.61 -5.94 11.15
C PRO A 373 -27.40 -7.28 10.45
N THR A 374 -27.16 -7.23 9.15
CA THR A 374 -26.55 -8.34 8.41
C THR A 374 -25.03 -8.20 8.48
N ILE A 375 -24.35 -9.26 8.94
CA ILE A 375 -22.90 -9.32 8.99
C ILE A 375 -22.43 -10.49 8.13
N THR A 376 -21.59 -10.20 7.15
CA THR A 376 -20.95 -11.22 6.33
C THR A 376 -19.45 -11.16 6.49
N TYR A 377 -18.85 -12.32 6.60
CA TYR A 377 -17.42 -12.52 6.69
C TYR A 377 -16.88 -13.04 5.37
N ARG A 378 -15.68 -12.61 4.97
CA ARG A 378 -15.01 -13.16 3.79
C ARG A 378 -13.56 -13.46 4.12
N CYS A 379 -13.11 -14.68 3.83
CA CYS A 379 -11.70 -15.00 3.79
C CYS A 379 -11.14 -14.43 2.49
N THR A 380 -10.41 -13.32 2.56
CA THR A 380 -9.84 -12.66 1.38
C THR A 380 -8.72 -13.47 0.73
N TYR A 381 -8.22 -14.50 1.44
CA TYR A 381 -7.20 -15.37 0.92
C TYR A 381 -7.76 -16.44 -0.04
N CYS A 382 -8.94 -17.01 0.23
CA CYS A 382 -9.57 -17.96 -0.70
C CYS A 382 -10.83 -17.40 -1.40
N ASN A 383 -11.21 -16.16 -1.07
CA ASN A 383 -12.41 -15.46 -1.54
C ASN A 383 -13.74 -16.19 -1.23
N VAL A 384 -13.79 -16.97 -0.16
CA VAL A 384 -15.02 -17.63 0.31
C VAL A 384 -15.70 -16.77 1.39
N SER A 385 -17.03 -16.65 1.30
CA SER A 385 -17.86 -15.84 2.20
C SER A 385 -18.74 -16.69 3.11
N TYR A 386 -19.02 -16.15 4.30
CA TYR A 386 -19.78 -16.78 5.38
C TYR A 386 -20.74 -15.77 6.02
N ASN A 387 -21.86 -16.25 6.53
CA ASN A 387 -22.88 -15.41 7.18
C ASN A 387 -22.74 -15.35 8.71
N ASN A 388 -21.78 -16.07 9.29
CA ASN A 388 -21.48 -16.02 10.71
C ASN A 388 -19.99 -16.29 10.98
N SER A 389 -19.52 -15.87 12.15
CA SER A 389 -18.12 -15.99 12.56
C SER A 389 -17.68 -17.43 12.83
N LYS A 390 -18.60 -18.30 13.28
CA LYS A 390 -18.32 -19.71 13.58
C LYS A 390 -17.96 -20.49 12.31
N ASP A 391 -18.63 -20.23 11.20
CA ASP A 391 -18.36 -20.88 9.92
C ASP A 391 -17.04 -20.39 9.32
N LEU A 392 -16.75 -19.09 9.41
CA LEU A 392 -15.43 -18.55 9.03
C LEU A 392 -14.31 -19.21 9.87
N TRP A 393 -14.54 -19.37 11.18
CA TRP A 393 -13.58 -20.03 12.06
C TRP A 393 -13.36 -21.50 11.70
N ASN A 394 -14.43 -22.26 11.47
CA ASN A 394 -14.35 -23.65 11.04
C ASN A 394 -13.62 -23.78 9.69
N HIS A 395 -13.85 -22.83 8.78
CA HIS A 395 -13.10 -22.75 7.54
C HIS A 395 -11.61 -22.55 7.77
N PHE A 396 -11.21 -21.61 8.65
CA PHE A 396 -9.80 -21.46 9.00
C PHE A 396 -9.20 -22.74 9.59
N LYS A 397 -9.94 -23.43 10.46
CA LYS A 397 -9.51 -24.73 11.02
C LYS A 397 -9.29 -25.81 9.96
N GLY A 398 -10.18 -25.90 8.97
CA GLY A 398 -10.14 -26.97 7.96
C GLY A 398 -9.26 -26.68 6.76
N ALA A 399 -9.21 -25.43 6.30
CA ALA A 399 -8.61 -25.03 5.03
C ALA A 399 -7.31 -24.24 5.16
N HIS A 400 -6.96 -23.75 6.36
CA HIS A 400 -5.79 -22.90 6.58
C HIS A 400 -4.95 -23.37 7.77
N VAL A 401 -3.68 -22.94 7.78
CA VAL A 401 -2.74 -23.20 8.88
C VAL A 401 -2.69 -21.98 9.79
N MET A 402 -2.57 -22.21 11.10
CA MET A 402 -2.41 -21.15 12.10
C MET A 402 -1.18 -20.29 11.79
N GLU A 403 -1.32 -18.98 11.91
CA GLU A 403 -0.23 -18.04 11.67
C GLU A 403 0.87 -18.17 12.73
N GLN A 404 2.13 -18.18 12.28
CA GLN A 404 3.29 -18.24 13.16
C GLN A 404 3.50 -16.92 13.90
N PRO A 405 4.04 -16.94 15.13
CA PRO A 405 4.45 -15.74 15.84
C PRO A 405 5.41 -14.87 15.02
N VAL A 406 5.32 -13.56 15.23
CA VAL A 406 6.12 -12.56 14.53
C VAL A 406 7.07 -11.85 15.47
N LEU A 407 8.19 -11.35 14.95
CA LEU A 407 9.16 -10.53 15.67
C LEU A 407 8.86 -9.05 15.44
N CYS A 408 8.73 -8.25 16.51
CA CYS A 408 8.68 -6.81 16.34
C CYS A 408 10.03 -6.28 15.83
N ILE A 409 10.04 -5.50 14.74
CA ILE A 409 11.28 -4.95 14.18
C ILE A 409 11.94 -3.94 15.14
N LYS A 410 11.16 -3.24 15.99
CA LYS A 410 11.66 -2.23 16.94
C LYS A 410 12.27 -2.85 18.19
N CYS A 411 11.52 -3.64 18.95
CA CYS A 411 11.96 -4.19 20.25
C CYS A 411 12.50 -5.63 20.18
N LYS A 412 12.40 -6.29 19.01
CA LYS A 412 12.81 -7.69 18.80
C LYS A 412 12.12 -8.70 19.72
N LEU A 413 10.95 -8.36 20.26
CA LEU A 413 10.12 -9.30 21.00
C LEU A 413 9.35 -10.18 20.01
N GLN A 414 9.33 -11.49 20.26
CA GLN A 414 8.45 -12.42 19.55
C GLN A 414 7.06 -12.39 20.16
N ILE A 415 6.04 -12.18 19.33
CA ILE A 415 4.65 -11.98 19.75
C ILE A 415 3.77 -12.92 18.93
N LYS A 416 2.85 -13.62 19.61
CA LYS A 416 1.84 -14.46 18.96
C LYS A 416 0.79 -13.58 18.26
N ILE A 417 0.23 -14.08 17.15
CA ILE A 417 -0.73 -13.32 16.34
C ILE A 417 -2.04 -13.07 17.09
N ASP A 418 -2.55 -14.03 17.86
CA ASP A 418 -3.73 -13.87 18.70
C ASP A 418 -3.63 -12.63 19.61
N LYS A 419 -2.49 -12.41 20.28
CA LYS A 419 -2.23 -11.23 21.12
C LYS A 419 -2.20 -9.92 20.33
N LEU A 420 -1.67 -9.94 19.10
CA LEU A 420 -1.65 -8.77 18.22
C LEU A 420 -3.05 -8.44 17.73
N THR A 421 -3.79 -9.43 17.26
CA THR A 421 -5.16 -9.26 16.75
C THR A 421 -6.13 -8.77 17.82
N ASP A 422 -5.97 -9.22 19.07
CA ASP A 422 -6.74 -8.73 20.21
C ASP A 422 -6.53 -7.24 20.47
N ASN A 423 -5.34 -6.72 20.16
CA ASN A 423 -4.96 -5.32 20.31
C ASN A 423 -4.85 -4.58 18.97
N ARG A 424 -5.58 -5.02 17.93
CA ARG A 424 -5.61 -4.35 16.62
C ARG A 424 -4.20 -4.08 16.06
N TRP A 425 -3.34 -5.10 16.15
CA TRP A 425 -1.94 -5.09 15.74
C TRP A 425 -1.03 -4.07 16.44
N HIS A 426 -1.52 -3.42 17.49
CA HIS A 426 -0.71 -2.61 18.38
C HIS A 426 0.01 -3.48 19.40
N HIS A 427 1.24 -3.10 19.75
CA HIS A 427 1.90 -3.61 20.93
C HIS A 427 2.78 -2.52 21.54
N GLN A 428 2.93 -2.56 22.86
CA GLN A 428 3.78 -1.63 23.58
C GLN A 428 5.25 -2.03 23.42
N CYS A 429 5.99 -1.25 22.64
CA CYS A 429 7.44 -1.40 22.52
C CYS A 429 8.15 -0.88 23.77
N SER A 430 8.51 -1.76 24.68
CA SER A 430 9.50 -1.44 25.71
C SER A 430 10.89 -1.52 25.08
N LYS A 431 11.62 -0.40 25.00
CA LYS A 431 13.06 -0.46 24.65
C LYS A 431 13.75 -1.26 25.75
N LYS A 432 14.43 -2.36 25.40
CA LYS A 432 15.43 -2.92 26.30
C LYS A 432 16.51 -1.84 26.47
N VAL A 433 16.70 -1.38 27.69
CA VAL A 433 17.94 -0.69 28.06
C VAL A 433 19.03 -1.74 27.92
N ASP A 434 20.00 -1.52 27.04
CA ASP A 434 21.17 -2.39 26.89
C ASP A 434 22.00 -2.31 28.17
N THR A 435 21.66 -3.12 29.17
CA THR A 435 22.57 -3.42 30.29
C THR A 435 23.61 -4.43 29.79
N SER A 436 24.54 -3.95 28.96
CA SER A 436 25.76 -4.67 28.63
C SER A 436 26.87 -3.67 28.35
N LYS A 437 27.27 -2.94 29.38
CA LYS A 437 28.57 -2.29 29.55
C LYS A 437 28.66 -1.83 31.00
N ASP A 438 29.24 -2.70 31.83
CA ASP A 438 30.15 -2.38 32.93
C ASP A 438 30.35 -3.63 33.77
N SER A 439 31.18 -4.52 33.26
CA SER A 439 31.83 -5.56 34.06
C SER A 439 33.26 -5.77 33.58
N THR A 440 34.07 -4.70 33.62
CA THR A 440 35.54 -4.81 33.68
C THR A 440 36.13 -3.44 34.02
N SER A 441 36.37 -3.16 35.31
CA SER A 441 37.63 -2.56 35.80
C SER A 441 37.56 -2.26 37.30
N SER A 442 37.97 -3.21 38.13
CA SER A 442 38.61 -2.90 39.43
C SER A 442 39.27 -4.15 40.00
N SER A 443 40.44 -4.48 39.46
CA SER A 443 41.44 -5.27 40.16
C SER A 443 42.81 -4.62 39.95
N ALA A 444 43.48 -4.39 41.08
CA ALA A 444 44.85 -3.87 41.28
C ALA A 444 44.96 -2.33 41.39
N LYS A 445 45.16 -1.80 42.60
CA LYS A 445 46.47 -1.75 43.29
C LYS A 445 46.35 -1.05 44.67
N ALA A 446 47.14 -1.59 45.61
CA ALA A 446 47.61 -1.06 46.90
C ALA A 446 46.56 -0.89 48.01
#